data_AF-A0A3E2D9K9-F1
#
_entry.id   AF-A0A3E2D9K9-F1
#
_cell.length_a   1.000
_cell.length_b   1.000
_cell.length_c   1.000
_cell.angle_alpha   90.00
_cell.angle_beta   90.00
_cell.angle_gamma   90.00
#
_symmetry.space_group_name_H-M   'P 1'
#
loop_
_entity.id
_entity.type
_entity.pdbx_description
1 polymer ?
#
loop_
_entity_poly.entity_id
_entity_poly.type
_entity_poly.pdbx_seq_one_letter_code
_entity_poly.pdbx_strand_id
1 'polypeptide(L)' 'MTIEVTRGSLSDYTFFIMENESTNIHEASLPPTGTLGDTISPGHKVHGTVTIDCPRADATVMFTHGSGMSSPISALTIKA' A
#
# COMPACT_ATOMS: atom_id res chain seq x y z
N MET A 1 -4.49 -8.74 -3.00
CA MET A 1 -3.03 -8.84 -2.81
C MET A 1 -2.77 -9.49 -1.46
N THR A 2 -1.78 -10.38 -1.36
CA THR A 2 -1.35 -10.98 -0.08
C THR A 2 0.12 -10.67 0.10
N ILE A 3 0.50 -10.23 1.29
CA ILE A 3 1.84 -9.77 1.63
C ILE A 3 2.32 -10.52 2.87
N GLU A 4 3.58 -10.93 2.87
CA GLU A 4 4.22 -11.45 4.07
C GLU A 4 4.80 -10.28 4.85
N VAL A 5 4.42 -10.18 6.13
CA VAL A 5 4.91 -9.12 7.02
C VAL A 5 6.04 -9.66 7.87
N THR A 6 7.17 -8.98 7.86
CA THR A 6 8.33 -9.32 8.72
C THR A 6 8.23 -8.66 10.08
N ARG A 7 7.38 -7.64 10.21
CA ARG A 7 7.07 -6.94 11.46
C ARG A 7 5.61 -7.19 11.84
N GLY A 8 5.36 -7.29 13.14
CA GLY A 8 4.03 -7.52 13.69
C GLY A 8 3.07 -6.33 13.55
N SER A 9 3.24 -5.42 12.61
CA SER A 9 2.28 -4.35 12.30
C SER A 9 2.49 -3.89 10.86
N LEU A 10 1.48 -3.25 10.26
CA LEU A 10 1.60 -2.63 8.94
C LEU A 10 2.05 -1.16 8.99
N SER A 11 2.39 -0.64 10.18
CA SER A 11 2.78 0.76 10.37
C SER A 11 4.05 1.16 9.62
N ASP A 12 4.92 0.20 9.34
CA ASP A 12 6.15 0.42 8.54
C ASP A 12 5.93 0.21 7.05
N TYR A 13 4.70 0.00 6.60
CA TYR A 13 4.38 -0.22 5.19
C TYR A 13 3.53 0.92 4.63
N THR A 14 3.82 1.28 3.39
CA THR A 14 3.18 2.42 2.72
C THR A 14 2.43 1.93 1.48
N PHE A 15 1.22 2.47 1.29
CA PHE A 15 0.39 2.31 0.10
C PHE A 15 0.30 3.66 -0.61
N PHE A 16 0.58 3.69 -1.90
CA PHE A 16 0.40 4.88 -2.73
C PHE A 16 0.10 4.49 -4.18
N ILE A 17 -0.44 5.43 -4.96
CA ILE A 17 -0.57 5.32 -6.41
C ILE A 17 0.41 6.29 -7.06
N MET A 18 1.22 5.81 -7.99
CA MET A 18 2.08 6.63 -8.82
C MET A 18 1.51 6.68 -10.24
N GLU A 19 1.33 7.88 -10.78
CA GLU A 19 1.00 8.04 -12.19
C GLU A 19 2.16 7.53 -13.06
N ASN A 20 1.86 6.73 -14.08
CA ASN A 20 2.89 6.20 -14.96
C ASN A 20 3.56 7.35 -15.71
N GLU A 21 4.88 7.27 -15.89
CA GLU A 21 5.70 8.30 -16.57
C GLU A 21 5.66 9.68 -15.89
N SER A 22 5.26 9.74 -14.62
CA SER A 22 5.12 10.95 -13.82
C SER A 22 5.81 10.81 -12.46
N THR A 23 6.02 11.94 -11.78
CA THR A 23 6.47 11.98 -10.38
C THR A 23 5.32 12.24 -9.41
N ASN A 24 4.08 12.28 -9.90
CA ASN A 24 2.89 12.48 -9.08
C ASN A 24 2.58 11.23 -8.27
N ILE A 25 2.46 11.41 -6.95
CA ILE A 25 2.16 10.37 -5.98
C ILE A 25 0.86 10.75 -5.27
N HIS A 26 -0.06 9.80 -5.22
CA HIS A 26 -1.32 9.89 -4.48
C HIS A 26 -1.23 8.96 -3.28
N GLU A 27 -1.22 9.53 -2.08
CA GLU A 27 -1.08 8.77 -0.85
C GLU A 27 -2.43 8.23 -0.35
N ALA A 28 -2.35 7.14 0.41
CA ALA A 28 -3.49 6.62 1.14
C ALA A 28 -4.07 7.62 2.13
N SER A 29 -5.40 7.72 2.13
CA SER A 29 -6.11 8.34 3.26
C SER A 29 -5.90 7.49 4.52
N LEU A 30 -5.43 8.14 5.59
CA LEU A 30 -5.18 7.53 6.89
C LEU A 30 -6.25 7.97 7.91
N PRO A 31 -6.63 7.10 8.87
CA PRO A 31 -6.14 5.74 9.06
C PRO A 31 -6.79 4.74 8.08
N PRO A 32 -6.12 3.61 7.77
CA PRO A 32 -6.76 2.51 7.07
C PRO A 32 -7.97 2.02 7.87
N THR A 33 -8.99 1.53 7.18
CA THR A 33 -10.14 0.90 7.83
C THR A 33 -9.86 -0.58 8.15
N GLY A 34 -10.53 -1.12 9.17
CA GLY A 34 -10.36 -2.51 9.59
C GLY A 34 -9.19 -2.69 10.56
N THR A 35 -8.56 -3.87 10.53
CA THR A 35 -7.53 -4.28 11.51
C THR A 35 -6.11 -4.13 10.97
N LEU A 36 -5.90 -3.32 9.92
CA LEU A 36 -4.56 -3.11 9.35
C LEU A 36 -3.64 -2.34 10.31
N GLY A 37 -4.20 -1.55 11.21
CA GLY A 37 -3.44 -0.84 12.25
C GLY A 37 -3.03 -1.70 13.45
N ASP A 38 -3.55 -2.92 13.55
CA ASP A 38 -3.35 -3.78 14.73
C ASP A 38 -2.03 -4.54 14.67
N THR A 39 -1.60 -5.04 15.82
CA THR A 39 -0.46 -5.95 15.90
C THR A 39 -0.82 -7.31 15.28
N ILE A 40 -0.05 -7.73 14.28
CA ILE A 40 -0.15 -9.01 13.59
C ILE A 40 0.71 -10.04 14.33
N SER A 41 0.06 -11.05 14.90
CA SER A 41 0.75 -12.19 15.53
C SER A 41 1.17 -13.24 14.49
N PRO A 42 2.24 -14.02 14.72
CA PRO A 42 2.62 -15.12 13.84
C PRO A 42 1.44 -16.07 13.57
N GLY A 43 1.27 -16.46 12.30
CA GLY A 43 0.18 -17.33 11.86
C GLY A 43 -1.19 -16.67 11.74
N HIS A 44 -1.33 -15.38 12.09
CA HIS A 44 -2.59 -14.64 11.97
C HIS A 44 -2.64 -13.84 10.68
N LYS A 45 -3.86 -13.67 10.16
CA LYS A 45 -4.16 -12.79 9.03
C LYS A 45 -4.98 -11.62 9.52
N VAL A 46 -4.66 -10.44 9.03
CA VAL A 46 -5.45 -9.22 9.23
C VAL A 46 -6.03 -8.77 7.90
N HIS A 47 -7.15 -8.08 7.97
CA HIS A 47 -7.85 -7.57 6.80
C HIS A 47 -8.23 -6.11 7.02
N GLY A 48 -8.21 -5.33 5.94
CA GLY A 48 -8.77 -3.99 5.96
C GLY A 48 -8.73 -3.36 4.58
N THR A 49 -9.09 -2.09 4.54
CA THR A 49 -9.22 -1.34 3.29
C THR A 49 -8.50 -0.02 3.40
N VAL A 50 -7.72 0.26 2.37
CA VAL A 50 -7.04 1.52 2.14
C VAL A 50 -7.72 2.20 0.96
N THR A 51 -8.04 3.48 1.11
CA THR A 51 -8.65 4.28 0.04
C THR A 51 -7.63 5.30 -0.46
N ILE A 52 -7.39 5.31 -1.77
CA ILE A 52 -6.52 6.26 -2.45
C ILE A 52 -7.35 6.85 -3.59
N ASP A 53 -7.33 8.17 -3.74
CA ASP A 53 -7.96 8.82 -4.87
C ASP A 53 -7.22 8.41 -6.15
N CYS A 54 -7.93 7.74 -7.06
CA CYS A 54 -7.34 7.24 -8.29
C CYS A 54 -7.09 8.41 -9.26
N PRO A 55 -5.88 8.55 -9.82
CA PRO A 55 -5.63 9.52 -10.87
C PRO A 55 -6.44 9.18 -12.13
N ARG A 56 -6.73 10.19 -12.94
CA ARG A 56 -7.38 10.04 -14.26
C ARG A 56 -6.36 9.70 -15.36
N ALA A 57 -5.37 8.89 -15.04
CA ALA A 57 -4.29 8.49 -15.91
C ALA A 57 -3.87 7.06 -15.60
N ASP A 58 -3.20 6.40 -16.56
CA ASP A 58 -2.54 5.12 -16.32
C ASP A 58 -1.61 5.26 -15.10
N ALA A 59 -1.76 4.36 -14.14
CA ALA A 59 -1.06 4.47 -12.87
C ALA A 59 -0.73 3.10 -12.29
N THR A 60 0.13 3.07 -11.30
CA THR A 60 0.52 1.85 -10.60
C THR A 60 0.31 2.02 -9.11
N VAL A 61 -0.51 1.15 -8.53
CA VAL A 61 -0.62 1.01 -7.08
C VAL A 61 0.64 0.33 -6.60
N MET A 62 1.35 0.96 -5.67
CA MET A 62 2.58 0.45 -5.09
C MET A 62 2.38 0.14 -3.61
N PHE A 63 2.91 -1.00 -3.20
CA PHE A 63 3.05 -1.39 -1.81
C PHE A 63 4.53 -1.57 -1.46
N THR A 64 5.02 -0.79 -0.49
CA THR A 64 6.44 -0.75 -0.13
C THR A 64 6.65 -0.88 1.37
N HIS A 65 7.79 -1.44 1.78
CA HIS A 65 8.26 -1.34 3.16
C HIS A 65 9.08 -0.06 3.35
N GLY A 66 8.84 0.65 4.45
CA GLY A 66 9.46 1.92 4.80
C GLY A 66 8.98 3.10 3.95
N SER A 67 9.83 4.15 3.88
CA SER A 67 9.59 5.40 3.17
C SER A 67 9.68 5.30 1.64
N GLY A 68 9.44 4.12 1.05
CA GLY A 68 9.02 4.02 -0.34
C GLY A 68 10.07 3.94 -1.44
N MET A 69 11.36 3.68 -1.17
CA MET A 69 12.37 3.62 -2.26
C MET A 69 13.18 2.32 -2.41
N SER A 70 12.99 1.32 -1.55
CA SER A 70 13.74 0.06 -1.63
C SER A 70 12.84 -1.07 -2.10
N SER A 71 12.56 -1.10 -3.41
CA SER A 71 11.80 -2.13 -4.14
C SER A 71 10.32 -2.31 -3.73
N PRO A 72 9.36 -2.20 -4.66
CA PRO A 72 7.98 -2.51 -4.35
C PRO A 72 7.86 -3.99 -3.98
N ILE A 73 7.20 -4.27 -2.85
CA ILE A 73 6.80 -5.63 -2.48
C ILE A 73 5.77 -6.14 -3.47
N SER A 74 4.91 -5.24 -3.95
CA SER A 74 3.95 -5.55 -5.00
C SER A 74 3.56 -4.29 -5.75
N ALA A 75 3.19 -4.48 -7.02
CA ALA A 75 2.72 -3.42 -7.91
C ALA A 75 1.51 -3.92 -8.69
N LEU A 76 0.49 -3.07 -8.83
CA LEU A 76 -0.69 -3.33 -9.64
C LEU A 76 -0.94 -2.15 -10.56
N THR A 77 -0.81 -2.36 -11.86
CA THR A 77 -1.12 -1.34 -12.86
C THR A 77 -2.62 -1.19 -13.03
N ILE A 78 -3.10 0.04 -13.05
CA ILE A 78 -4.47 0.46 -13.33
C ILE A 78 -4.44 1.24 -14.65
N LYS A 79 -5.35 0.88 -15.54
CA LYS A 79 -5.60 1.57 -16.82
C LYS A 79 -6.76 2.56 -16.64
N ALA A 80 -6.62 3.77 -17.18
CA ALA A 80 -7.71 4.74 -17.24
C ALA A 80 -8.77 4.37 -18.30
#